data_AF-A0AAU4B8B2-F1
#
_entry.id   AF-A0AAU4B8B2-F1
#
_cell.length_a   1.000
_cell.length_b   1.000
_cell.length_c   1.000
_cell.angle_alpha   90.00
_cell.angle_beta   90.00
_cell.angle_gamma   90.00
#
_symmetry.space_group_name_H-M   'P 1'
#
loop_
_entity.id
_entity.type
_entity.pdbx_description
1 polymer ?
#
loop_
_entity_poly.entity_id
_entity_poly.type
_entity_poly.pdbx_seq_one_letter_code
_entity_poly.pdbx_strand_id
1 'polypeptide(L)'
;MPDPVETPQEIWDACAAYGDTVFEVHDQVSWQRDRRLDGYAVWRMPAPAADGMSRTLLALRFYALSNDAAVTTGHPLTGDDLAGVPLAGVVSEPRRDYELFVGFNAVAPDAARSHWMNILKLLTYEQWGSALTLARLDAVIRETVDRLSARYRNPELTVRDLNYPSPYADYEPL
;
A
#
# COMPACT_ATOMS: atom_id res chain seq x y z
N MET A 1 -16.12 18.69 22.44
CA MET A 1 -16.52 18.77 21.01
C MET A 1 -16.25 17.41 20.42
N PRO A 2 -17.12 16.83 19.58
CA PRO A 2 -16.71 15.69 18.78
C PRO A 2 -15.52 16.13 17.91
N ASP A 3 -14.49 15.31 17.82
CA ASP A 3 -13.36 15.58 16.94
C ASP A 3 -13.86 15.73 15.49
N PRO A 4 -13.24 16.61 14.68
CA PRO A 4 -13.65 16.77 13.30
C PRO A 4 -13.50 15.43 12.58
N VAL A 5 -14.60 14.95 11.98
CA VAL A 5 -14.61 13.74 11.17
C VAL A 5 -13.75 14.03 9.94
N GLU A 6 -12.65 13.30 9.79
CA GLU A 6 -11.80 13.38 8.60
C GLU A 6 -12.63 13.11 7.33
N THR A 7 -12.42 13.94 6.32
CA THR A 7 -13.06 13.80 5.02
C THR A 7 -12.49 12.59 4.28
N PRO A 8 -13.25 11.99 3.33
CA PRO A 8 -12.72 10.90 2.49
C PRO A 8 -11.41 11.27 1.79
N GLN A 9 -11.25 12.54 1.41
CA GLN A 9 -10.01 13.03 0.79
C GLN A 9 -8.83 13.01 1.77
N GLU A 10 -9.02 13.48 3.01
CA GLU A 10 -7.96 13.46 4.04
C GLU A 10 -7.52 12.03 4.36
N ILE A 11 -8.47 11.09 4.46
CA ILE A 11 -8.18 9.66 4.67
C ILE A 11 -7.40 9.10 3.48
N TRP A 12 -7.81 9.42 2.24
CA TRP A 12 -7.09 8.98 1.03
C TRP A 12 -5.67 9.54 0.97
N ASP A 13 -5.49 10.82 1.27
CA ASP A 13 -4.18 11.46 1.26
C ASP A 13 -3.24 10.82 2.29
N ALA A 14 -3.75 10.47 3.48
CA ALA A 14 -3.02 9.69 4.48
C ALA A 14 -2.66 8.29 3.94
N CYS A 15 -3.61 7.55 3.36
CA CYS A 15 -3.36 6.24 2.76
C CYS A 15 -2.30 6.28 1.65
N ALA A 16 -2.33 7.34 0.83
CA ALA A 16 -1.35 7.58 -0.22
C ALA A 16 0.04 7.76 0.40
N ALA A 17 0.17 8.65 1.38
CA ALA A 17 1.42 8.90 2.10
C ALA A 17 1.96 7.64 2.79
N TYR A 18 1.09 6.79 3.35
CA TYR A 18 1.49 5.51 3.94
C TYR A 18 2.07 4.56 2.90
N GLY A 19 1.42 4.44 1.75
CA GLY A 19 1.94 3.65 0.63
C GLY A 19 3.33 4.11 0.17
N ASP A 20 3.56 5.42 0.12
CA ASP A 20 4.89 5.97 -0.20
C ASP A 20 5.91 5.68 0.91
N THR A 21 5.55 5.91 2.18
CA THR A 21 6.40 5.66 3.35
C THR A 21 6.90 4.21 3.39
N VAL A 22 6.02 3.23 3.16
CA VAL A 22 6.41 1.81 3.15
C VAL A 22 7.51 1.54 2.11
N PHE A 23 7.33 2.03 0.88
CA PHE A 23 8.32 1.82 -0.18
C PHE A 23 9.59 2.64 0.03
N GLU A 24 9.50 3.86 0.54
CA GLU A 24 10.66 4.70 0.86
C GLU A 24 11.53 4.08 1.95
N VAL A 25 10.93 3.57 3.02
CA VAL A 25 11.67 2.91 4.10
C VAL A 25 12.28 1.59 3.65
N HIS A 26 11.57 0.81 2.83
CA HIS A 26 12.14 -0.38 2.20
C HIS A 26 13.34 -0.04 1.31
N ASP A 27 13.24 1.03 0.52
CA ASP A 27 14.27 1.45 -0.42
C ASP A 27 15.51 2.09 0.25
N GLN A 28 15.49 2.31 1.57
CA GLN A 28 16.70 2.69 2.33
C GLN A 28 17.78 1.61 2.27
N VAL A 29 17.40 0.35 2.02
CA VAL A 29 18.35 -0.75 1.77
C VAL A 29 18.53 -0.90 0.27
N SER A 30 19.60 -0.31 -0.28
CA SER A 30 19.82 -0.19 -1.72
C SER A 30 19.74 -1.51 -2.49
N TRP A 31 20.33 -2.59 -1.97
CA TRP A 31 20.31 -3.88 -2.65
C TRP A 31 18.90 -4.51 -2.72
N GLN A 32 18.02 -4.20 -1.76
CA GLN A 32 16.62 -4.66 -1.78
C GLN A 32 15.83 -3.90 -2.83
N ARG A 33 16.05 -2.58 -2.94
CA ARG A 33 15.52 -1.76 -4.03
C ARG A 33 15.97 -2.30 -5.39
N ASP A 34 17.27 -2.48 -5.60
CA ASP A 34 17.82 -2.92 -6.88
C ASP A 34 17.22 -4.28 -7.30
N ARG A 35 17.13 -5.22 -6.36
CA ARG A 35 16.50 -6.53 -6.60
C ARG A 35 15.03 -6.42 -6.99
N ARG A 36 14.27 -5.52 -6.35
CA ARG A 36 12.87 -5.25 -6.69
C ARG A 36 12.75 -4.67 -8.10
N LEU A 37 13.61 -3.70 -8.44
CA LEU A 37 13.64 -3.08 -9.77
C LEU A 37 14.00 -4.09 -10.88
N ASP A 38 14.97 -4.97 -10.63
CA ASP A 38 15.33 -6.07 -11.53
C ASP A 38 14.16 -7.04 -11.74
N GLY A 39 13.37 -7.29 -10.69
CA GLY A 39 12.15 -8.08 -10.75
C GLY A 39 11.14 -7.55 -11.77
N TYR A 40 10.97 -6.22 -11.85
CA TYR A 40 10.07 -5.60 -12.84
C TYR A 40 10.53 -5.78 -14.28
N ALA A 41 11.85 -5.75 -14.50
CA ALA A 41 12.42 -5.95 -15.83
C ALA A 41 12.08 -7.35 -16.39
N VAL A 42 12.08 -8.38 -15.53
CA VAL A 42 11.66 -9.75 -15.90
C VAL A 42 10.21 -9.78 -16.41
N TRP A 43 9.36 -8.90 -15.91
CA TRP A 43 7.95 -8.81 -16.29
C TRP A 43 7.72 -7.93 -17.52
N ARG A 44 8.79 -7.35 -18.09
CA ARG A 44 8.75 -6.36 -19.16
C ARG A 44 7.95 -5.11 -18.79
N MET A 45 7.96 -4.75 -17.51
CA MET A 45 7.30 -3.56 -16.99
C MET A 45 8.34 -2.48 -16.65
N PRO A 46 8.18 -1.23 -17.12
CA PRO A 46 9.05 -0.15 -16.69
C PRO A 46 8.97 0.04 -15.17
N ALA A 47 10.14 0.13 -14.51
CA ALA A 47 10.22 0.34 -13.06
C ALA A 47 9.32 1.48 -12.54
N PRO A 48 9.29 2.68 -13.15
CA PRO A 48 8.42 3.76 -12.68
C PRO A 48 6.93 3.40 -12.70
N ALA A 49 6.50 2.58 -13.66
CA ALA A 49 5.11 2.13 -13.77
C ALA A 49 4.79 1.08 -12.72
N ALA A 50 5.67 0.10 -12.52
CA ALA A 50 5.49 -0.93 -11.50
C ALA A 50 5.46 -0.32 -10.09
N ASP A 51 6.40 0.57 -9.77
CA ASP A 51 6.44 1.29 -8.48
C ASP A 51 5.18 2.11 -8.25
N GLY A 52 4.80 2.93 -9.23
CA GLY A 52 3.62 3.77 -9.15
C GLY A 52 2.35 2.96 -8.90
N MET A 53 2.20 1.85 -9.61
CA MET A 53 1.08 0.93 -9.41
C MET A 53 1.13 0.21 -8.06
N SER A 54 2.28 -0.32 -7.63
CA SER A 54 2.41 -1.01 -6.34
C SER A 54 2.12 -0.07 -5.15
N ARG A 55 2.64 1.17 -5.17
CA ARG A 55 2.36 2.18 -4.13
C ARG A 55 0.90 2.60 -4.12
N THR A 56 0.28 2.75 -5.30
CA THR A 56 -1.14 3.08 -5.43
C THR A 56 -2.02 1.93 -4.95
N LEU A 57 -1.65 0.69 -5.27
CA LEU A 57 -2.37 -0.51 -4.83
C LEU A 57 -2.29 -0.69 -3.31
N LEU A 58 -1.13 -0.44 -2.70
CA LEU A 58 -0.99 -0.45 -1.24
C LEU A 58 -1.86 0.64 -0.58
N ALA A 59 -1.88 1.85 -1.13
CA ALA A 59 -2.75 2.91 -0.63
C ALA A 59 -4.25 2.55 -0.76
N LEU A 60 -4.64 1.90 -1.86
CA LEU A 60 -6.00 1.39 -2.03
C LEU A 60 -6.36 0.34 -0.96
N ARG A 61 -5.43 -0.54 -0.61
CA ARG A 61 -5.63 -1.52 0.48
C ARG A 61 -5.90 -0.83 1.81
N PHE A 62 -5.13 0.20 2.17
CA PHE A 62 -5.41 1.02 3.37
C PHE A 62 -6.78 1.70 3.31
N TYR A 63 -7.07 2.38 2.21
CA TYR A 63 -8.33 3.11 2.05
C TYR A 63 -9.54 2.16 2.12
N ALA A 64 -9.41 0.96 1.58
CA ALA A 64 -10.44 -0.06 1.62
C ALA A 64 -10.70 -0.57 3.06
N LEU A 65 -9.72 -0.58 3.95
CA LEU A 65 -9.93 -0.91 5.37
C LEU A 65 -10.78 0.15 6.08
N SER A 66 -10.54 1.42 5.80
CA SER A 66 -11.35 2.51 6.34
C SER A 66 -12.81 2.43 5.86
N ASN A 67 -13.04 2.13 4.58
CA ASN A 67 -14.39 1.92 4.05
C ASN A 67 -15.10 0.71 4.70
N ASP A 68 -14.39 -0.40 4.93
CA ASP A 68 -14.97 -1.57 5.60
C ASP A 68 -15.37 -1.26 7.04
N ALA A 69 -14.56 -0.49 7.77
CA ALA A 69 -14.90 -0.02 9.10
C ALA A 69 -16.18 0.83 9.06
N ALA A 70 -16.31 1.75 8.10
CA ALA A 70 -17.52 2.54 7.94
C ALA A 70 -18.79 1.68 7.76
N VAL A 71 -18.68 0.56 7.03
CA VAL A 71 -19.80 -0.38 6.82
C VAL A 71 -20.09 -1.22 8.07
N THR A 72 -19.06 -1.62 8.81
CA THR A 72 -19.19 -2.58 9.92
C THR A 72 -19.45 -1.92 11.28
N THR A 73 -18.82 -0.78 11.55
CA THR A 73 -18.90 -0.06 12.83
C THR A 73 -19.71 1.24 12.74
N GLY A 74 -20.07 1.67 11.52
CA GLY A 74 -20.76 2.93 11.25
C GLY A 74 -19.83 4.14 11.16
N HIS A 75 -18.52 3.97 11.36
CA HIS A 75 -17.53 5.04 11.29
C HIS A 75 -16.28 4.59 10.51
N PRO A 76 -15.80 5.39 9.54
CA PRO A 76 -14.54 5.08 8.85
C PRO A 76 -13.35 5.15 9.81
N LEU A 77 -12.30 4.38 9.53
CA LEU A 77 -11.01 4.55 10.21
C LEU A 77 -10.40 5.88 9.80
N THR A 78 -9.90 6.63 10.78
CA THR A 78 -9.11 7.85 10.55
C THR A 78 -7.71 7.48 10.03
N GLY A 79 -6.96 8.47 9.55
CA GLY A 79 -5.55 8.31 9.22
C GLY A 79 -4.75 7.73 10.39
N ASP A 80 -4.96 8.24 11.61
CA ASP A 80 -4.24 7.75 12.80
C ASP A 80 -4.63 6.30 13.15
N ASP A 81 -5.91 5.93 13.03
CA ASP A 81 -6.33 4.54 13.21
C ASP A 81 -5.62 3.62 12.20
N LEU A 82 -5.60 4.02 10.93
CA LEU A 82 -4.96 3.29 9.84
C LEU A 82 -3.45 3.16 10.03
N ALA A 83 -2.78 4.20 10.53
CA ALA A 83 -1.36 4.17 10.81
C ALA A 83 -0.99 3.12 11.87
N GLY A 84 -1.93 2.76 12.75
CA GLY A 84 -1.80 1.72 13.77
C GLY A 84 -2.17 0.31 13.32
N VAL A 85 -2.61 0.11 12.08
CA VAL A 85 -2.92 -1.23 11.56
C VAL A 85 -1.62 -1.97 11.23
N PRO A 86 -1.45 -3.24 11.66
CA PRO A 86 -0.34 -4.07 11.24
C PRO A 86 -0.27 -4.19 9.72
N LEU A 87 0.90 -3.93 9.13
CA LEU A 87 1.14 -3.99 7.69
C LEU A 87 0.83 -5.38 7.13
N ALA A 88 1.15 -6.43 7.89
CA ALA A 88 0.75 -7.80 7.57
C ALA A 88 -0.77 -7.91 7.40
N GLY A 89 -1.54 -7.27 8.28
CA GLY A 89 -2.99 -7.15 8.19
C GLY A 89 -3.47 -6.46 6.92
N VAL A 90 -2.82 -5.36 6.53
CA VAL A 90 -3.15 -4.59 5.32
C VAL A 90 -2.98 -5.40 4.02
N VAL A 91 -1.98 -6.28 4.00
CA VAL A 91 -1.68 -7.14 2.83
C VAL A 91 -2.28 -8.54 2.94
N SER A 92 -2.79 -8.89 4.13
CA SER A 92 -3.49 -10.14 4.38
C SER A 92 -4.89 -10.12 3.77
N GLU A 93 -5.32 -11.29 3.33
CA GLU A 93 -6.66 -11.61 2.85
C GLU A 93 -7.11 -11.17 1.44
N PRO A 94 -8.02 -11.98 0.84
CA PRO A 94 -8.32 -12.00 -0.58
C PRO A 94 -9.52 -11.10 -0.86
N ARG A 95 -9.33 -9.78 -0.79
CA ARG A 95 -10.28 -8.89 -1.48
C ARG A 95 -10.20 -9.19 -2.97
N ARG A 96 -11.36 -9.24 -3.63
CA ARG A 96 -11.34 -9.24 -5.09
C ARG A 96 -10.84 -7.87 -5.51
N ASP A 97 -9.96 -7.82 -6.51
CA ASP A 97 -9.27 -6.57 -6.89
C ASP A 97 -10.24 -5.40 -7.16
N TYR A 98 -11.45 -5.70 -7.65
CA TYR A 98 -12.49 -4.67 -7.90
C TYR A 98 -13.05 -4.04 -6.63
N GLU A 99 -13.01 -4.73 -5.49
CA GLU A 99 -13.52 -4.26 -4.20
C GLU A 99 -12.63 -3.16 -3.63
N LEU A 100 -11.36 -3.09 -4.05
CA LEU A 100 -10.42 -2.04 -3.63
C LEU A 100 -10.83 -0.65 -4.12
N PHE A 101 -11.69 -0.55 -5.13
CA PHE A 101 -12.13 0.73 -5.70
C PHE A 101 -13.48 1.22 -5.14
N VAL A 102 -14.07 0.51 -4.18
CA VAL A 102 -15.30 0.96 -3.51
C VAL A 102 -15.03 2.26 -2.75
N GLY A 103 -15.99 3.19 -2.77
CA GLY A 103 -15.88 4.49 -2.09
C GLY A 103 -14.98 5.50 -2.81
N PHE A 104 -14.30 5.10 -3.89
CA PHE A 104 -13.35 5.97 -4.58
C PHE A 104 -14.00 7.17 -5.32
N ASN A 105 -15.29 7.11 -5.64
CA ASN A 105 -15.99 8.25 -6.26
C ASN A 105 -16.06 9.49 -5.36
N ALA A 106 -15.73 9.35 -4.07
CA ALA A 106 -15.70 10.43 -3.09
C ALA A 106 -14.33 11.13 -2.97
N VAL A 107 -13.31 10.71 -3.74
CA VAL A 107 -11.95 11.27 -3.65
C VAL A 107 -11.44 11.72 -5.01
N ALA A 108 -10.54 12.71 -5.00
CA ALA A 108 -9.89 13.27 -6.17
C ALA A 108 -8.36 13.21 -5.97
N PRO A 109 -7.70 12.09 -6.33
CA PRO A 109 -6.25 11.99 -6.21
C PRO A 109 -5.55 12.96 -7.14
N ASP A 110 -4.29 13.23 -6.83
CA ASP A 110 -3.40 13.93 -7.74
C ASP A 110 -3.29 13.24 -9.12
N ALA A 111 -2.73 13.95 -10.10
CA ALA A 111 -2.66 13.48 -11.47
C ALA A 111 -1.87 12.15 -11.62
N ALA A 112 -0.81 11.94 -10.84
CA ALA A 112 0.03 10.75 -10.93
C ALA A 112 -0.70 9.53 -10.34
N ARG A 113 -1.28 9.67 -9.14
CA ARG A 113 -2.11 8.64 -8.48
C ARG A 113 -3.35 8.31 -9.32
N SER A 114 -3.99 9.32 -9.89
CA SER A 114 -5.12 9.15 -10.81
C SER A 114 -4.74 8.33 -12.04
N HIS A 115 -3.56 8.56 -12.62
CA HIS A 115 -3.06 7.79 -13.75
C HIS A 115 -2.88 6.31 -13.39
N TRP A 116 -2.15 6.00 -12.30
CA TRP A 116 -1.92 4.61 -11.88
C TRP A 116 -3.19 3.88 -11.49
N MET A 117 -4.11 4.57 -10.84
CA MET A 117 -5.38 4.00 -10.46
C MET A 117 -6.27 3.66 -11.65
N ASN A 118 -6.27 4.49 -12.69
CA ASN A 118 -6.98 4.15 -13.92
C ASN A 118 -6.39 2.89 -14.57
N ILE A 119 -5.06 2.73 -14.55
CA ILE A 119 -4.41 1.50 -15.03
C ILE A 119 -4.80 0.30 -14.15
N LEU A 120 -4.75 0.42 -12.83
CA LEU A 120 -5.15 -0.66 -11.92
C LEU A 120 -6.62 -1.07 -12.10
N LYS A 121 -7.52 -0.10 -12.32
CA LYS A 121 -8.92 -0.38 -12.67
C LYS A 121 -9.02 -1.17 -13.97
N LEU A 122 -8.32 -0.74 -15.02
CA LEU A 122 -8.30 -1.48 -16.30
C LEU A 122 -7.78 -2.90 -16.12
N LEU A 123 -6.69 -3.08 -15.36
CA LEU A 123 -6.12 -4.39 -15.08
C LEU A 123 -7.10 -5.30 -14.32
N THR A 124 -7.95 -4.72 -13.49
CA THR A 124 -8.94 -5.46 -12.69
C THR A 124 -10.09 -5.99 -13.54
N TYR A 125 -10.47 -5.27 -14.61
CA TYR A 125 -11.61 -5.62 -15.46
C TYR A 125 -11.22 -6.39 -16.74
N GLU A 126 -9.95 -6.37 -17.15
CA GLU A 126 -9.47 -7.10 -18.34
C GLU A 126 -9.07 -8.57 -18.08
N GLN A 127 -9.04 -9.37 -19.15
CA GLN A 127 -8.80 -10.83 -19.20
C GLN A 127 -7.46 -11.30 -18.58
N TRP A 128 -7.23 -12.62 -18.61
CA TRP A 128 -6.19 -13.44 -17.95
C TRP A 128 -4.78 -12.83 -17.81
N GLY A 129 -4.29 -12.04 -18.77
CA GLY A 129 -2.98 -11.38 -18.67
C GLY A 129 -2.91 -10.27 -17.60
N SER A 130 -4.03 -9.61 -17.35
CA SER A 130 -4.14 -8.52 -16.38
C SER A 130 -4.18 -9.04 -14.93
N ALA A 131 -4.81 -10.20 -14.72
CA ALA A 131 -4.78 -10.91 -13.43
C ALA A 131 -3.36 -11.31 -13.01
N LEU A 132 -2.51 -11.74 -13.96
CA LEU A 132 -1.10 -12.04 -13.67
C LEU A 132 -0.32 -10.79 -13.25
N THR A 133 -0.59 -9.65 -13.88
CA THR A 133 0.05 -8.37 -13.54
C THR A 133 -0.33 -7.94 -12.13
N LEU A 134 -1.62 -7.99 -11.77
CA LEU A 134 -2.09 -7.67 -10.42
C LEU A 134 -1.48 -8.60 -9.37
N ALA A 135 -1.47 -9.92 -9.62
CA ALA A 135 -0.85 -10.89 -8.72
C ALA A 135 0.65 -10.62 -8.49
N ARG A 136 1.37 -10.15 -9.52
CA ARG A 136 2.78 -9.76 -9.40
C ARG A 136 2.97 -8.48 -8.58
N LEU A 137 2.12 -7.48 -8.78
CA LEU A 137 2.15 -6.24 -8.00
C LEU A 137 1.84 -6.53 -6.52
N ASP A 138 0.88 -7.39 -6.24
CA ASP A 138 0.56 -7.85 -4.89
C ASP A 138 1.70 -8.64 -4.26
N ALA A 139 2.34 -9.53 -5.01
CA ALA A 139 3.51 -10.28 -4.52
C ALA A 139 4.65 -9.34 -4.11
N VAL A 140 4.90 -8.28 -4.87
CA VAL A 140 5.87 -7.23 -4.50
C VAL A 140 5.48 -6.55 -3.19
N ILE A 141 4.22 -6.14 -3.05
CA ILE A 141 3.77 -5.44 -1.83
C ILE A 141 3.95 -6.34 -0.61
N ARG A 142 3.59 -7.63 -0.73
CA ARG A 142 3.79 -8.63 0.34
C ARG A 142 5.26 -8.84 0.65
N GLU A 143 6.10 -9.04 -0.36
CA GLU A 143 7.55 -9.20 -0.17
C GLU A 143 8.17 -7.97 0.51
N THR A 144 7.75 -6.76 0.12
CA THR A 144 8.17 -5.51 0.76
C THR A 144 7.79 -5.49 2.25
N VAL A 145 6.55 -5.83 2.58
CA VAL A 145 6.06 -5.87 3.98
C VAL A 145 6.77 -6.96 4.78
N ASP A 146 6.98 -8.15 4.21
CA ASP A 146 7.68 -9.25 4.88
C ASP A 146 9.13 -8.89 5.19
N ARG A 147 9.83 -8.26 4.23
CA ARG A 147 11.20 -7.77 4.41
C ARG A 147 11.30 -6.69 5.48
N LEU A 148 10.36 -5.73 5.49
CA LEU A 148 10.31 -4.71 6.54
C LEU A 148 10.05 -5.33 7.91
N SER A 149 9.08 -6.24 8.02
CA SER A 149 8.76 -6.95 9.27
C SER A 149 9.96 -7.73 9.79
N ALA A 150 10.71 -8.39 8.90
CA ALA A 150 11.96 -9.07 9.25
C ALA A 150 13.06 -8.09 9.68
N ARG A 151 13.25 -6.98 8.96
CA ARG A 151 14.26 -5.95 9.28
C ARG A 151 14.01 -5.33 10.65
N TYR A 152 12.76 -4.99 10.96
CA TYR A 152 12.36 -4.42 12.25
C TYR A 152 12.18 -5.47 13.35
N ARG A 153 12.26 -6.78 13.01
CA ARG A 153 11.97 -7.92 13.90
C ARG A 153 10.62 -7.79 14.59
N ASN A 154 9.64 -7.26 13.88
CA ASN A 154 8.30 -7.01 14.38
C ASN A 154 7.27 -7.56 13.37
N PRO A 155 6.58 -8.68 13.67
CA PRO A 155 5.53 -9.19 12.79
C PRO A 155 4.27 -8.31 12.79
N GLU A 156 4.08 -7.49 13.84
CA GLU A 156 2.97 -6.54 13.98
C GLU A 156 3.40 -5.12 13.56
N LEU A 157 4.37 -5.01 12.65
CA LEU A 157 4.90 -3.72 12.21
C LEU A 157 3.80 -2.87 11.58
N THR A 158 3.67 -1.62 12.04
CA THR A 158 2.69 -0.65 11.55
C THR A 158 3.36 0.50 10.79
N VAL A 159 2.59 1.33 10.07
CA VAL A 159 3.15 2.55 9.44
C VAL A 159 3.60 3.54 10.49
N ARG A 160 2.90 3.62 11.63
CA ARG A 160 3.30 4.45 12.76
C ARG A 160 4.71 4.08 13.22
N ASP A 161 5.04 2.79 13.29
CA ASP A 161 6.38 2.33 13.67
C ASP A 161 7.45 2.72 12.63
N LEU A 162 7.12 2.76 11.34
CA LEU A 162 8.04 3.17 10.29
C LEU A 162 8.46 4.65 10.41
N ASN A 163 7.56 5.50 10.93
CA ASN A 163 7.82 6.92 11.15
C ASN A 163 8.77 7.20 12.33
N TYR A 164 9.03 6.19 13.17
CA TYR A 164 10.00 6.27 14.26
C TYR A 164 11.18 5.35 13.94
N PRO A 165 12.39 5.88 13.66
CA PRO A 165 13.53 5.04 13.31
C PRO A 165 13.83 4.06 14.46
N SER A 166 13.74 2.76 14.17
CA SER A 166 14.11 1.72 15.12
C SER A 166 15.61 1.84 15.42
N PRO A 167 16.05 1.77 16.69
CA PRO A 167 17.47 1.72 17.04
C PRO A 167 18.18 0.47 16.51
N TYR A 168 17.43 -0.47 15.92
CA TYR A 168 17.92 -1.70 15.29
C TYR A 168 17.88 -1.65 13.76
N ALA A 169 17.42 -0.54 13.14
CA ALA A 169 17.32 -0.42 11.68
C ALA A 169 18.69 -0.47 10.96
N ASP A 170 19.78 -0.30 11.71
CA ASP A 170 21.18 -0.36 11.26
C ASP A 170 21.85 -1.74 11.49
N TYR A 171 21.17 -2.69 12.12
CA TYR A 171 21.71 -4.04 12.38
C TYR A 171 21.13 -5.04 11.37
N GLU A 172 21.73 -5.13 10.17
CA GLU A 172 21.47 -6.27 9.27
C GLU A 172 22.31 -7.50 9.69
N PRO A 173 21.71 -8.65 10.00
CA PRO A 173 22.40 -9.92 9.91
C PRO A 173 22.50 -10.35 8.44
N LEU A 174 23.70 -10.80 8.06
CA LEU A 174 24.09 -11.34 6.75
C LEU A 174 23.16 -12.45 6.24
#